data_AF-A0A329SAZ0-F1
#
_entry.id   AF-A0A329SAZ0-F1
#
_cell.length_a   1.000
_cell.length_b   1.000
_cell.length_c   1.000
_cell.angle_alpha   90.00
_cell.angle_beta   90.00
_cell.angle_gamma   90.00
#
_symmetry.space_group_name_H-M   'P 1'
#
loop_
_entity.id
_entity.type
_entity.pdbx_description
1 polymer ?
#
loop_
_entity_poly.entity_id
_entity_poly.type
_entity_poly.pdbx_seq_one_letter_code
_entity_poly.pdbx_strand_id
1 'polypeptide(L)'
;MANHIAEHKAILNKKTNQELLVEDTGEGSNQYQEYWSVLADKGYQGAASMLRCIHRKKKPRNGEHTAKKPVRNGNISSERVRVENFFDRVCTLWKITHSTFKWNESAFDSFTRTCFALTNFHVEVNPLRADACFYKSVMGRYAAIADRDCTRRAKMQRRYCRRREARIVADTNIRTRLSFSSPSQ
;
A
#
# COMPACT_ATOMS: atom_id res chain seq x y z
N MET A 1 -13.39 18.28 1.06
CA MET A 1 -12.00 17.80 0.92
C MET A 1 -11.14 18.99 0.58
N ALA A 2 -10.14 19.31 1.40
CA ALA A 2 -9.22 20.40 1.07
C ALA A 2 -8.41 20.01 -0.18
N ASN A 3 -8.28 20.95 -1.11
CA ASN A 3 -7.58 20.73 -2.37
C ASN A 3 -6.08 21.01 -2.17
N HIS A 4 -5.28 19.98 -1.84
CA HIS A 4 -3.84 20.09 -1.57
C HIS A 4 -2.96 20.22 -2.83
N ILE A 5 -3.53 20.63 -3.97
CA ILE A 5 -2.79 20.74 -5.24
C ILE A 5 -1.63 21.73 -5.17
N ALA A 6 -1.75 22.80 -4.37
CA ALA A 6 -0.65 23.76 -4.19
C ALA A 6 0.59 23.09 -3.55
N GLU A 7 0.38 22.25 -2.54
CA GLU A 7 1.45 21.49 -1.88
C GLU A 7 2.09 20.49 -2.85
N HIS A 8 1.27 19.76 -3.62
CA HIS A 8 1.78 18.85 -4.64
C HIS A 8 2.62 19.57 -5.71
N LYS A 9 2.19 20.76 -6.16
CA LYS A 9 2.97 21.58 -7.09
C LYS A 9 4.29 22.03 -6.49
N ALA A 10 4.31 22.42 -5.21
CA ALA A 10 5.53 22.82 -4.52
C ALA A 10 6.53 21.64 -4.38
N ILE A 11 6.03 20.42 -4.16
CA ILE A 11 6.87 19.21 -4.10
C ILE A 11 7.46 18.86 -5.47
N LEU A 12 6.67 19.03 -6.54
CA LEU A 12 7.11 18.69 -7.91
C LEU A 12 7.98 19.76 -8.55
N ASN A 13 8.02 20.97 -8.00
CA ASN A 13 8.84 22.06 -8.53
C ASN A 13 10.33 21.68 -8.45
N LYS A 14 11.03 21.83 -9.59
CA LYS A 14 12.49 21.71 -9.67
C LYS A 14 13.11 22.88 -8.93
N LYS A 15 13.84 22.60 -7.86
CA LYS A 15 14.32 23.61 -6.89
C LYS A 15 15.66 24.20 -7.27
N THR A 16 16.47 23.47 -8.03
CA THR A 16 17.83 23.87 -8.36
C THR A 16 18.00 24.13 -9.86
N ASN A 17 18.92 25.02 -10.21
CA ASN A 17 19.31 25.24 -11.61
C ASN A 17 19.82 23.96 -12.27
N GLN A 18 20.47 23.06 -11.51
CA GLN A 18 20.92 21.76 -12.03
C GLN A 18 19.74 20.87 -12.45
N GLU A 19 18.67 20.82 -11.66
CA GLU A 19 17.45 20.06 -12.01
C GLU A 19 16.75 20.63 -13.26
N LEU A 20 16.81 21.96 -13.45
CA LEU A 20 16.28 22.62 -14.65
C LEU A 20 17.10 22.29 -15.92
N LEU A 21 18.39 22.00 -15.76
CA LEU A 21 19.29 21.61 -16.86
C LEU A 21 19.15 20.13 -17.27
N VAL A 22 18.46 19.30 -16.47
CA VAL A 22 18.21 17.90 -16.83
C VAL A 22 17.34 17.85 -18.08
N GLU A 23 17.88 17.22 -19.14
CA GLU A 23 17.17 17.05 -20.40
C GLU A 23 15.88 16.24 -20.17
N ASP A 24 14.75 16.82 -20.55
CA ASP A 24 13.43 16.28 -20.29
C ASP A 24 12.62 16.14 -21.57
N THR A 25 12.65 14.93 -22.11
CA THR A 25 11.88 14.52 -23.29
C THR A 25 10.56 13.82 -22.92
N GLY A 26 10.20 13.83 -21.63
CA GLY A 26 9.03 13.13 -21.11
C GLY A 26 7.71 13.82 -21.46
N GLU A 27 6.60 13.09 -21.38
CA GLU A 27 5.28 13.64 -21.68
C GLU A 27 4.95 14.89 -20.84
N GLY A 28 4.49 15.94 -21.52
CA GLY A 28 4.17 17.23 -20.90
C GLY A 28 5.37 18.12 -20.59
N SER A 29 6.59 17.76 -21.01
CA SER A 29 7.80 18.56 -20.75
C SER A 29 7.66 20.02 -21.21
N ASN A 30 7.13 20.25 -22.42
CA ASN A 30 6.93 21.60 -22.96
C ASN A 30 6.03 22.49 -22.10
N GLN A 31 5.01 21.92 -21.47
CA GLN A 31 4.02 22.67 -20.68
C GLN A 31 4.44 22.79 -19.19
N TYR A 32 5.31 21.90 -18.73
CA TYR A 32 5.66 21.73 -17.32
C TYR A 32 7.17 21.61 -17.14
N GLN A 33 7.94 22.51 -17.75
CA GLN A 33 9.42 22.47 -17.74
C GLN A 33 10.00 22.57 -16.32
N GLU A 34 9.34 23.35 -15.46
CA GLU A 34 9.72 23.60 -14.07
C GLU A 34 9.27 22.49 -13.10
N TYR A 35 8.54 21.48 -13.57
CA TYR A 35 7.96 20.45 -12.71
C TYR A 35 8.41 19.05 -13.11
N TRP A 36 8.73 18.24 -12.09
CA TRP A 36 8.86 16.79 -12.22
C TRP A 36 7.52 16.15 -12.62
N SER A 37 7.60 15.07 -13.40
CA SER A 37 6.41 14.29 -13.78
C SER A 37 6.02 13.29 -12.69
N VAL A 38 4.72 13.13 -12.47
CA VAL A 38 4.17 12.12 -11.55
C VAL A 38 3.77 10.87 -12.34
N LEU A 39 4.38 9.73 -12.02
CA LEU A 39 3.91 8.43 -12.50
C LEU A 39 2.69 8.02 -11.67
N ALA A 40 1.50 8.08 -12.27
CA ALA A 40 0.24 7.85 -11.57
C ALA A 40 -0.40 6.50 -11.96
N ASP A 41 -1.08 5.89 -10.99
CA ASP A 41 -1.86 4.69 -11.25
C ASP A 41 -3.07 4.96 -12.16
N LYS A 42 -3.61 3.90 -12.78
CA LYS A 42 -4.78 3.96 -13.66
C LYS A 42 -6.00 4.59 -12.97
N GLY A 43 -6.13 4.49 -11.64
CA GLY A 43 -7.24 5.11 -10.90
C GLY A 43 -7.25 6.64 -10.93
N TYR A 44 -6.10 7.29 -11.16
CA TYR A 44 -5.95 8.75 -11.09
C TYR A 44 -6.19 9.45 -12.45
N GLN A 45 -7.17 8.95 -13.22
CA GLN A 45 -7.59 9.52 -14.51
C GLN A 45 -8.28 10.87 -14.30
N GLY A 46 -7.49 11.93 -14.23
CA GLY A 46 -7.94 13.29 -13.93
C GLY A 46 -6.83 14.12 -13.32
N ALA A 47 -5.84 13.49 -12.69
CA ALA A 47 -4.68 14.20 -12.14
C ALA A 47 -3.90 14.98 -13.21
N ALA A 48 -3.90 14.51 -14.45
CA ALA A 48 -3.27 15.18 -15.60
C ALA A 48 -3.86 16.56 -15.93
N SER A 49 -5.07 16.89 -15.47
CA SER A 49 -5.62 18.26 -15.64
C SER A 49 -5.07 19.25 -14.62
N MET A 50 -4.41 18.78 -13.56
CA MET A 50 -3.94 19.60 -12.44
C MET A 50 -2.42 19.58 -12.29
N LEU A 51 -1.80 18.44 -12.62
CA LEU A 51 -0.39 18.15 -12.46
C LEU A 51 0.15 17.48 -13.73
N ARG A 52 1.48 17.52 -13.90
CA ARG A 52 2.15 16.77 -14.97
C ARG A 52 2.13 15.27 -14.64
N CYS A 53 1.05 14.58 -14.99
CA CYS A 53 0.88 13.16 -14.70
C CYS A 53 1.11 12.27 -15.92
N ILE A 54 1.97 11.27 -15.76
CA ILE A 54 2.15 10.16 -16.70
C ILE A 54 1.33 8.98 -16.20
N HIS A 55 0.32 8.61 -16.96
CA HIS A 55 -0.48 7.42 -16.67
C HIS A 55 -0.78 6.62 -17.94
N ARG A 56 -1.27 5.40 -17.74
CA ARG A 56 -1.77 4.56 -18.82
C ARG A 56 -2.94 5.26 -19.51
N LYS A 57 -2.91 5.31 -20.85
CA LYS A 57 -4.01 5.83 -21.66
C LYS A 57 -5.05 4.73 -21.86
N LYS A 58 -6.30 4.97 -21.45
CA LYS A 58 -7.41 4.01 -21.61
C LYS A 58 -7.79 3.88 -23.09
N LYS A 59 -8.29 2.71 -23.47
CA LYS A 59 -8.95 2.52 -24.78
C LYS A 59 -10.23 3.38 -24.81
N PRO A 60 -10.49 4.15 -25.87
CA PRO A 60 -11.78 4.83 -26.04
C PRO A 60 -12.90 3.79 -26.12
N ARG A 61 -14.11 4.18 -25.69
CA ARG A 61 -15.23 3.24 -25.41
C ARG A 61 -15.62 2.36 -26.61
N ASN A 62 -15.40 2.80 -27.85
CA ASN A 62 -15.66 2.03 -29.09
C ASN A 62 -14.54 2.15 -30.14
N GLY A 63 -13.30 2.47 -29.75
CA GLY A 63 -12.21 2.70 -30.72
C GLY A 63 -11.00 1.82 -30.48
N GLU A 64 -10.30 1.42 -31.53
CA GLU A 64 -9.05 0.69 -31.41
C GLU A 64 -7.89 1.57 -30.93
N HIS A 65 -6.90 0.93 -30.29
CA HIS A 65 -5.65 1.61 -30.01
C HIS A 65 -4.87 1.74 -31.31
N THR A 66 -4.44 2.96 -31.65
CA THR A 66 -3.35 3.15 -32.63
C THR A 66 -2.16 2.29 -32.21
N ALA A 67 -1.49 1.59 -33.15
CA ALA A 67 -0.44 0.60 -32.86
C ALA A 67 0.70 1.06 -31.92
N LYS A 68 0.95 2.37 -31.79
CA LYS A 68 1.95 2.95 -30.88
C LYS A 68 1.48 3.04 -29.40
N LYS A 69 0.17 3.04 -29.14
CA LYS A 69 -0.40 3.20 -27.79
C LYS A 69 -0.21 1.98 -26.87
N PRO A 70 -0.31 0.73 -27.35
CA PRO A 70 -0.03 -0.46 -26.55
C PRO A 70 1.42 -0.52 -26.04
N VAL A 71 2.41 -0.22 -26.88
CA VAL A 71 3.83 -0.24 -26.52
C VAL A 71 4.14 0.81 -25.43
N ARG A 72 3.71 2.06 -25.63
CA ARG A 72 3.82 3.13 -24.62
C ARG A 72 3.21 2.71 -23.28
N ASN A 73 2.00 2.18 -23.31
CA ASN A 73 1.30 1.75 -22.10
C ASN A 73 2.03 0.58 -21.42
N GLY A 74 2.60 -0.35 -22.18
CA GLY A 74 3.43 -1.44 -21.68
C GLY A 74 4.67 -0.93 -20.95
N ASN A 75 5.39 0.04 -21.54
CA ASN A 75 6.56 0.65 -20.91
C ASN A 75 6.20 1.37 -19.61
N ILE A 76 5.15 2.19 -19.61
CA ILE A 76 4.66 2.87 -18.40
C ILE A 76 4.26 1.86 -17.32
N SER A 77 3.60 0.76 -17.70
CA SER A 77 3.28 -0.31 -16.75
C SER A 77 4.53 -1.01 -16.21
N SER A 78 5.55 -1.25 -17.04
CA SER A 78 6.82 -1.85 -16.61
C SER A 78 7.57 -0.95 -15.61
N GLU A 79 7.66 0.36 -15.88
CA GLU A 79 8.27 1.32 -14.94
C GLU A 79 7.48 1.39 -13.63
N ARG A 80 6.15 1.41 -13.70
CA ARG A 80 5.29 1.38 -12.51
C ARG A 80 5.56 0.14 -11.66
N VAL A 81 5.66 -1.03 -12.27
CA VAL A 81 5.97 -2.28 -11.56
C VAL A 81 7.34 -2.20 -10.86
N ARG A 82 8.34 -1.50 -11.42
CA ARG A 82 9.63 -1.30 -10.73
C ARG A 82 9.46 -0.46 -9.48
N VAL A 83 8.70 0.63 -9.58
CA VAL A 83 8.39 1.51 -8.45
C VAL A 83 7.63 0.73 -7.37
N GLU A 84 6.59 -0.01 -7.73
CA GLU A 84 5.82 -0.86 -6.81
C GLU A 84 6.71 -1.89 -6.11
N ASN A 85 7.55 -2.62 -6.85
CA ASN A 85 8.49 -3.59 -6.26
C ASN A 85 9.46 -2.93 -5.28
N PHE A 86 9.89 -1.69 -5.53
CA PHE A 86 10.74 -0.94 -4.62
C PHE A 86 9.99 -0.57 -3.34
N PHE A 87 8.78 -0.02 -3.44
CA PHE A 87 7.96 0.30 -2.26
C PHE A 87 7.57 -0.94 -1.46
N ASP A 88 7.25 -2.05 -2.13
CA ASP A 88 7.02 -3.34 -1.48
C ASP A 88 8.27 -3.80 -0.72
N ARG A 89 9.47 -3.59 -1.29
CA ARG A 89 10.74 -3.86 -0.60
C ARG A 89 10.89 -2.99 0.65
N VAL A 90 10.60 -1.70 0.54
CA VAL A 90 10.61 -0.75 1.67
C VAL A 90 9.65 -1.21 2.78
N CYS A 91 8.41 -1.54 2.46
CA CYS A 91 7.40 -2.01 3.43
C CYS A 91 7.78 -3.34 4.07
N THR A 92 8.43 -4.22 3.31
CA THR A 92 8.80 -5.57 3.76
C THR A 92 10.01 -5.56 4.69
N LEU A 93 10.97 -4.66 4.45
CA LEU A 93 12.18 -4.54 5.27
C LEU A 93 11.92 -3.70 6.52
N TRP A 94 11.12 -2.64 6.40
CA TRP A 94 11.00 -1.63 7.44
C TRP A 94 9.57 -1.56 7.98
N LYS A 95 9.39 -1.86 9.27
CA LYS A 95 8.06 -1.81 9.89
C LYS A 95 7.48 -0.39 9.94
N ILE A 96 8.33 0.61 10.09
CA ILE A 96 7.94 2.02 10.24
C ILE A 96 7.23 2.58 9.00
N THR A 97 7.43 1.98 7.83
CA THR A 97 6.88 2.48 6.56
C THR A 97 5.48 1.95 6.26
N HIS A 98 5.02 0.89 6.93
CA HIS A 98 3.67 0.32 6.75
C HIS A 98 2.82 0.28 8.03
N SER A 99 3.41 0.52 9.20
CA SER A 99 2.68 0.55 10.47
C SER A 99 2.35 1.98 10.89
N THR A 100 1.29 2.14 11.70
CA THR A 100 0.91 3.45 12.23
C THR A 100 2.03 4.06 13.07
N PHE A 101 2.57 5.17 12.59
CA PHE A 101 3.59 5.95 13.30
C PHE A 101 2.93 6.88 14.32
N LYS A 102 3.50 6.97 15.53
CA LYS A 102 2.90 7.69 16.68
C LYS A 102 3.64 8.96 17.09
N TRP A 103 4.77 9.28 16.45
CA TRP A 103 5.56 10.48 16.78
C TRP A 103 5.31 11.59 15.76
N ASN A 104 6.12 12.65 15.82
CA ASN A 104 5.96 13.85 14.98
C ASN A 104 6.46 13.64 13.53
N GLU A 105 6.01 14.52 12.65
CA GLU A 105 6.31 14.47 11.20
C GLU A 105 7.80 14.57 10.87
N SER A 106 8.56 15.43 11.55
CA SER A 106 10.01 15.60 11.33
C SER A 106 10.80 14.31 11.64
N ALA A 107 10.40 13.62 12.71
CA ALA A 107 10.96 12.31 13.03
C ALA A 107 10.61 11.28 11.94
N PHE A 108 9.39 11.31 11.41
CA PHE A 108 8.99 10.42 10.33
C PHE A 108 9.80 10.65 9.04
N ASP A 109 10.04 11.90 8.64
CA ASP A 109 10.86 12.23 7.46
C ASP A 109 12.30 11.68 7.62
N SER A 110 12.90 11.86 8.79
CA SER A 110 14.24 11.33 9.06
C SER A 110 14.31 9.80 8.97
N PHE A 111 13.34 9.10 9.55
CA PHE A 111 13.28 7.64 9.48
C PHE A 111 12.99 7.13 8.07
N THR A 112 12.08 7.77 7.34
CA THR A 112 11.75 7.37 5.97
C THR A 112 12.96 7.57 5.07
N ARG A 113 13.63 8.72 5.08
CA ARG A 113 14.89 8.93 4.32
C ARG A 113 15.93 7.83 4.60
N THR A 114 16.10 7.47 5.87
CA THR A 114 17.01 6.39 6.28
C THR A 114 16.58 5.04 5.72
N CYS A 115 15.29 4.70 5.81
CA CYS A 115 14.75 3.45 5.26
C CYS A 115 14.95 3.37 3.73
N PHE A 116 14.73 4.47 3.02
CA PHE A 116 14.93 4.52 1.56
C PHE A 116 16.40 4.38 1.19
N ALA A 117 17.31 5.06 1.89
CA ALA A 117 18.75 4.92 1.66
C ALA A 117 19.24 3.47 1.89
N LEU A 118 18.81 2.85 3.00
CA LEU A 118 19.13 1.44 3.28
C LEU A 118 18.49 0.49 2.26
N THR A 119 17.31 0.81 1.74
CA THR A 119 16.67 0.00 0.68
C THR A 119 17.41 0.13 -0.64
N ASN A 120 17.91 1.33 -0.99
CA ASN A 120 18.74 1.51 -2.19
C ASN A 120 19.97 0.59 -2.14
N PHE A 121 20.70 0.61 -1.03
CA PHE A 121 21.84 -0.29 -0.82
C PHE A 121 21.42 -1.77 -0.87
N HIS A 122 20.30 -2.13 -0.24
CA HIS A 122 19.77 -3.50 -0.32
C HIS A 122 19.50 -3.92 -1.78
N VAL A 123 18.92 -3.03 -2.60
CA VAL A 123 18.58 -3.31 -4.00
C VAL A 123 19.81 -3.45 -4.89
N GLU A 124 20.90 -2.72 -4.59
CA GLU A 124 22.19 -2.91 -5.26
C GLU A 124 22.73 -4.33 -5.08
N VAL A 125 22.59 -4.90 -3.87
CA VAL A 125 23.04 -6.27 -3.57
C VAL A 125 22.00 -7.32 -3.99
N ASN A 126 20.71 -6.99 -3.93
CA ASN A 126 19.60 -7.90 -4.20
C ASN A 126 18.62 -7.28 -5.22
N PRO A 127 18.88 -7.44 -6.52
CA PRO A 127 18.11 -6.77 -7.56
C PRO A 127 16.63 -7.15 -7.55
N LEU A 128 15.75 -6.14 -7.67
CA LEU A 128 14.30 -6.29 -7.56
C LEU A 128 13.67 -7.32 -8.50
N ARG A 129 14.32 -7.70 -9.60
CA ARG A 129 13.80 -8.64 -10.61
C ARG A 129 14.44 -10.03 -10.59
N ALA A 130 15.54 -10.22 -9.86
CA ALA A 130 16.30 -11.47 -9.85
C ALA A 130 16.34 -12.16 -8.47
N ASP A 131 15.66 -11.59 -7.49
CA ASP A 131 15.75 -12.01 -6.08
C ASP A 131 14.69 -13.06 -5.71
N ALA A 132 14.83 -14.26 -6.27
CA ALA A 132 13.95 -15.40 -5.97
C ALA A 132 14.01 -15.83 -4.50
N CYS A 133 15.17 -15.68 -3.85
CA CYS A 133 15.36 -16.05 -2.45
C CYS A 133 14.58 -15.14 -1.50
N PHE A 134 14.62 -13.83 -1.72
CA PHE A 134 13.79 -12.92 -0.94
C PHE A 134 12.31 -13.16 -1.19
N TYR A 135 11.89 -13.39 -2.43
CA TYR A 135 10.49 -13.69 -2.72
C TYR A 135 10.01 -14.92 -1.92
N LYS A 136 10.81 -16.00 -1.87
CA LYS A 136 10.54 -17.16 -1.02
C LYS A 136 10.45 -16.78 0.46
N SER A 137 11.36 -15.94 0.97
CA SER A 137 11.32 -15.46 2.35
C SER A 137 10.05 -14.66 2.68
N VAL A 138 9.55 -13.88 1.72
CA VAL A 138 8.33 -13.08 1.86
C VAL A 138 7.11 -13.99 1.90
N MET A 139 7.03 -14.95 0.99
CA MET A 139 5.97 -15.95 0.98
C MET A 139 5.95 -16.77 2.28
N GLY A 140 7.12 -17.18 2.79
CA GLY A 140 7.24 -17.86 4.08
C GLY A 140 6.75 -16.99 5.25
N ARG A 141 7.06 -15.69 5.25
CA ARG A 141 6.53 -14.74 6.25
C ARG A 141 5.01 -14.63 6.18
N TYR A 142 4.43 -14.53 5.00
CA TYR A 142 2.97 -14.47 4.84
C TYR A 142 2.28 -15.75 5.30
N ALA A 143 2.83 -16.92 4.97
CA ALA A 143 2.34 -18.19 5.48
C ALA A 143 2.35 -18.21 7.02
N ALA A 144 3.47 -17.81 7.65
CA ALA A 144 3.57 -17.75 9.10
C ALA A 144 2.63 -16.72 9.75
N ILE A 145 2.28 -15.62 9.06
CA ILE A 145 1.26 -14.67 9.54
C ILE A 145 -0.13 -15.31 9.45
N ALA A 146 -0.45 -15.97 8.34
CA ALA A 146 -1.71 -16.65 8.14
C ALA A 146 -1.94 -17.75 9.20
N ASP A 147 -0.91 -18.54 9.51
CA ASP A 147 -0.97 -19.59 10.54
C ASP A 147 -1.20 -19.00 11.94
N ARG A 148 -0.51 -17.90 12.26
CA ARG A 148 -0.71 -17.17 13.52
C ARG A 148 -2.14 -16.63 13.63
N ASP A 149 -2.68 -16.10 12.53
CA ASP A 149 -4.05 -15.60 12.49
C ASP A 149 -5.10 -16.71 12.60
N CYS A 150 -4.89 -17.85 11.94
CA CYS A 150 -5.73 -19.03 12.09
C CYS A 150 -5.73 -19.53 13.54
N THR A 151 -4.54 -19.64 14.15
CA THR A 151 -4.38 -20.05 15.55
C THR A 151 -5.06 -19.07 16.51
N ARG A 152 -4.91 -17.77 16.27
CA ARG A 152 -5.55 -16.70 17.06
C ARG A 152 -7.07 -16.78 16.97
N ARG A 153 -7.62 -16.94 15.76
CA ARG A 153 -9.07 -17.12 15.53
C ARG A 153 -9.59 -18.38 16.21
N ALA A 154 -8.90 -19.50 16.09
CA ALA A 154 -9.28 -20.75 16.74
C ALA A 154 -9.29 -20.62 18.28
N LYS A 155 -8.29 -19.97 18.87
CA LYS A 155 -8.24 -19.69 20.32
C LYS A 155 -9.39 -18.79 20.76
N MET A 156 -9.71 -17.77 19.96
CA MET A 156 -10.83 -16.86 20.24
C MET A 156 -12.18 -17.59 20.17
N GLN A 157 -12.37 -18.44 19.16
CA GLN A 157 -13.56 -19.27 19.01
C GLN A 157 -13.73 -20.24 20.17
N ARG A 158 -12.66 -20.93 20.59
CA ARG A 158 -12.69 -21.80 21.79
C ARG A 158 -13.11 -21.05 23.04
N ARG A 159 -12.59 -19.82 23.25
CA ARG A 159 -12.99 -18.96 24.38
C ARG A 159 -14.46 -18.55 24.28
N TYR A 160 -14.94 -18.23 23.07
CA TYR A 160 -16.33 -17.90 22.83
C TYR A 160 -17.27 -19.08 23.13
N CYS A 161 -16.97 -20.29 22.62
CA CYS A 161 -17.76 -21.49 22.89
C CYS A 161 -17.86 -21.79 24.38
N ARG A 162 -16.72 -21.78 25.11
CA ARG A 162 -16.71 -21.98 26.58
C ARG A 162 -17.58 -20.96 27.32
N ARG A 163 -17.50 -19.68 26.95
CA ARG A 163 -18.34 -18.62 27.56
C ARG A 163 -19.82 -18.81 27.23
N ARG A 164 -20.15 -19.29 26.03
CA ARG A 164 -21.52 -19.60 25.63
C ARG A 164 -22.08 -20.79 26.40
N GLU A 165 -21.30 -21.87 26.53
CA GLU A 165 -21.66 -23.04 27.35
C GLU A 165 -21.91 -22.64 28.80
N ALA A 166 -21.02 -21.84 29.40
CA ALA A 166 -21.20 -21.34 30.77
C ALA A 166 -22.50 -20.53 30.95
N ARG A 167 -22.87 -19.69 29.96
CA ARG A 167 -24.16 -18.98 29.96
C ARG A 167 -25.35 -19.92 29.88
N ILE A 168 -25.31 -20.91 28.98
CA ILE A 168 -26.39 -21.90 28.84
C ILE A 168 -26.57 -22.69 30.15
N VAL A 169 -25.47 -23.11 30.79
CA VAL A 169 -25.50 -23.82 32.07
C VAL A 169 -26.10 -22.94 33.17
N ALA A 170 -25.69 -21.66 33.24
CA ALA A 170 -26.25 -20.72 34.21
C ALA A 170 -27.77 -20.52 34.00
N ASP A 171 -28.22 -20.30 32.76
CA ASP A 171 -29.63 -20.15 32.42
C ASP A 171 -30.45 -21.40 32.76
N THR A 172 -29.91 -22.58 32.43
CA THR A 172 -30.55 -23.87 32.78
C THR A 172 -30.69 -23.99 34.29
N ASN A 173 -29.62 -23.73 35.05
CA ASN A 173 -29.65 -23.79 36.51
C ASN A 173 -30.66 -22.82 37.12
N ILE A 174 -30.79 -21.61 36.57
CA ILE A 174 -31.81 -20.63 37.00
C ILE A 174 -33.22 -21.18 36.75
N ARG A 175 -33.49 -21.70 35.54
CA ARG A 175 -34.81 -22.27 35.21
C ARG A 175 -35.16 -23.45 36.11
N THR A 176 -34.21 -24.35 36.36
CA THR A 176 -34.42 -25.51 37.24
C THR A 176 -34.73 -25.06 38.67
N ARG A 177 -34.03 -24.04 39.19
CA ARG A 177 -34.34 -23.49 40.53
C ARG A 177 -35.75 -22.92 40.60
N LEU A 178 -36.18 -22.18 39.58
CA LEU A 178 -37.53 -21.60 39.52
C LEU A 178 -38.63 -22.67 39.40
N SER A 179 -38.39 -23.78 38.70
CA SER A 179 -39.37 -24.88 38.60
C SER A 179 -39.58 -25.64 39.91
N PHE A 180 -38.56 -25.77 40.75
CA PHE A 180 -38.68 -26.42 42.07
C PHE A 180 -39.34 -25.53 43.14
N SER A 181 -39.56 -24.24 42.86
CA SER A 181 -40.23 -23.30 43.78
C SER A 181 -41.72 -23.11 43.51
N SER A 182 -42.32 -23.85 42.57
CA SER A 182 -43.77 -23.81 42.35
C SER A 182 -44.48 -24.65 43.42
N PRO A 183 -45.31 -24.06 44.30
CA PRO A 183 -46.02 -24.82 45.33
C PRO A 183 -47.07 -25.73 44.68
N SER A 184 -47.07 -27.01 45.06
CA SER A 184 -48.19 -27.91 44.81
C SER A 184 -49.44 -27.37 45.53
N GLN A 185 -50.50 -27.08 44.77
CA GLN A 185 -51.82 -26.75 45.31
C GLN A 185 -52.41 -27.90 46.12
#